data_AF-A0A1Y4KVN9-F1
#
_entry.id   AF-A0A1Y4KVN9-F1
#
_cell.length_a   1.000
_cell.length_b   1.000
_cell.length_c   1.000
_cell.angle_alpha   90.00
_cell.angle_beta   90.00
_cell.angle_gamma   90.00
#
_symmetry.space_group_name_H-M   'P 1'
#
loop_
_entity.id
_entity.type
_entity.pdbx_description
1 polymer ?
#
loop_
_entity_poly.entity_id
_entity_poly.type
_entity_poly.pdbx_seq_one_letter_code
_entity_poly.pdbx_strand_id
1 'polypeptide(L)'
;MRKTLEELFYGNLTTNEQQITPDSPLQQAMDQAEEYEEKLSALLEGEEKTMLLRLLNAENEIGSTLALENFILGFRLGMRLAIESLDEDDGSLSALPEG
;
A
#
# COMPACT_ATOMS: atom_id res chain seq x y z
N MET A 1 16.97 15.62 7.01
CA MET A 1 15.68 15.97 6.38
C MET A 1 15.79 16.62 5.00
N ARG A 2 16.83 17.43 4.69
CA ARG A 2 16.91 18.16 3.39
C ARG A 2 16.59 17.29 2.15
N LYS A 3 17.28 16.16 1.98
CA LYS A 3 17.07 15.23 0.85
C LYS A 3 15.60 14.79 0.72
N THR A 4 14.99 14.33 1.81
CA THR A 4 13.57 13.93 1.84
C THR A 4 12.63 15.07 1.50
N LEU A 5 12.92 16.29 1.97
CA LEU A 5 12.11 17.47 1.66
C LEU A 5 12.25 17.92 0.20
N GLU A 6 13.44 17.75 -0.39
CA GLU A 6 13.67 17.99 -1.82
C GLU A 6 12.93 16.95 -2.67
N GLU A 7 13.01 15.66 -2.31
CA GLU A 7 12.26 14.60 -2.98
C GLU A 7 10.74 14.84 -2.88
N LEU A 8 10.25 15.30 -1.72
CA LEU A 8 8.85 15.73 -1.57
C LEU A 8 8.51 16.91 -2.48
N PHE A 9 9.33 17.96 -2.45
CA PHE A 9 9.09 19.20 -3.20
C PHE A 9 9.03 18.97 -4.71
N TYR A 10 9.89 18.10 -5.23
CA TYR A 10 9.93 17.75 -6.65
C TYR A 10 8.97 16.61 -7.03
N GLY A 11 8.24 16.02 -6.07
CA GLY A 11 7.33 14.91 -6.33
C GLY A 11 8.01 13.57 -6.62
N ASN A 12 9.27 13.40 -6.21
CA ASN A 12 10.07 12.19 -6.41
C ASN A 12 9.89 11.16 -5.29
N LEU A 13 9.05 11.43 -4.29
CA LEU A 13 8.72 10.46 -3.25
C LEU A 13 7.73 9.44 -3.82
N THR A 14 8.25 8.33 -4.33
CA THR A 14 7.43 7.20 -4.75
C THR A 14 7.07 6.35 -3.54
N THR A 15 5.86 6.49 -3.01
CA THR A 15 5.41 5.78 -1.79
C THR A 15 4.72 4.45 -2.08
N ASN A 16 4.38 4.19 -3.34
CA ASN A 16 3.69 3.00 -3.82
C ASN A 16 4.62 2.00 -4.53
N GLU A 17 5.90 2.34 -4.74
CA GLU A 17 6.91 1.43 -5.28
C GLU A 17 7.24 0.36 -4.24
N GLN A 18 6.51 -0.75 -4.29
CA GLN A 18 6.92 -1.97 -3.60
C GLN A 18 7.89 -2.74 -4.49
N GLN A 19 9.11 -2.93 -3.99
CA GLN A 19 10.00 -3.94 -4.55
C GLN A 19 9.44 -5.31 -4.18
N ILE A 20 8.79 -5.98 -5.14
CA ILE A 20 8.36 -7.36 -4.95
C ILE A 20 9.62 -8.21 -4.84
N THR A 21 9.75 -8.93 -3.73
CA THR A 21 10.87 -9.84 -3.55
C THR A 21 10.70 -11.02 -4.52
N PRO A 22 11.73 -11.39 -5.31
CA PRO A 22 11.69 -12.57 -6.16
C PRO A 22 11.30 -13.82 -5.37
N ASP A 23 10.55 -14.72 -6.00
CA ASP A 23 10.04 -15.97 -5.39
C ASP A 23 9.14 -15.78 -4.15
N SER A 24 8.71 -14.55 -3.85
CA SER A 24 7.76 -14.32 -2.78
C SER A 24 6.39 -14.93 -3.10
N PRO A 25 5.59 -15.27 -2.07
CA PRO A 25 4.21 -15.72 -2.28
C PRO A 25 3.37 -14.72 -3.10
N LEU A 26 3.66 -13.42 -2.99
CA LEU A 26 3.00 -12.38 -3.78
C LEU A 26 3.38 -12.46 -5.25
N GLN A 27 4.68 -12.57 -5.57
CA GLN A 27 5.12 -12.74 -6.96
C GLN A 27 4.49 -13.97 -7.59
N GLN A 28 4.50 -15.11 -6.91
CA GLN A 28 3.91 -16.36 -7.40
C GLN A 28 2.39 -16.22 -7.65
N ALA A 29 1.67 -15.52 -6.76
CA ALA A 29 0.25 -15.26 -6.95
C ALA A 29 -0.01 -14.33 -8.15
N MET A 30 0.86 -13.34 -8.38
CA MET A 30 0.78 -12.45 -9.54
C MET A 30 1.05 -13.21 -10.85
N ASP A 31 2.11 -14.02 -10.88
CA ASP A 31 2.44 -14.86 -12.04
C ASP A 31 1.28 -15.82 -12.39
N GLN A 32 0.66 -16.41 -11.37
CA GLN A 32 -0.50 -17.28 -11.53
C GLN A 32 -1.74 -16.52 -12.04
N ALA A 33 -1.97 -15.31 -11.54
CA ALA A 33 -3.08 -14.47 -11.99
C ALA A 33 -2.91 -14.11 -13.47
N GLU A 34 -1.70 -13.72 -13.89
CA GLU A 34 -1.35 -13.42 -15.28
C GLU A 34 -1.55 -14.65 -16.18
N GLU A 35 -1.07 -15.83 -15.75
CA GLU A 35 -1.25 -17.08 -16.51
C GLU A 35 -2.74 -17.40 -16.74
N TYR A 36 -3.59 -17.22 -15.71
CA TYR A 36 -5.03 -17.45 -15.85
C TYR A 36 -5.71 -16.37 -16.70
N GLU A 37 -5.31 -15.11 -16.57
CA GLU A 37 -5.82 -14.01 -17.41
C GLU A 37 -5.54 -14.28 -18.88
N GLU A 38 -4.33 -14.70 -19.23
CA GLU A 38 -3.96 -15.06 -20.61
C GLU A 38 -4.80 -16.21 -21.14
N LYS A 39 -4.91 -17.30 -20.36
CA LYS A 39 -5.72 -18.47 -20.74
C LYS A 39 -7.19 -18.11 -20.94
N LEU A 40 -7.78 -17.36 -20.01
CA LEU A 40 -9.18 -16.93 -20.11
C LEU A 40 -9.38 -15.98 -21.30
N SER A 41 -8.44 -15.06 -21.53
CA SER A 41 -8.49 -14.13 -22.66
C SER A 41 -8.36 -14.80 -24.02
N ALA A 42 -7.73 -15.97 -24.09
CA ALA A 42 -7.65 -16.80 -25.30
C ALA A 42 -8.90 -17.67 -25.51
N LEU A 43 -9.60 -18.05 -24.44
CA LEU A 43 -10.81 -18.89 -24.49
C LEU A 43 -12.10 -18.10 -24.74
N LEU A 44 -12.15 -16.84 -24.30
CA LEU A 44 -13.32 -15.98 -24.41
C LEU A 44 -13.21 -15.06 -25.63
N GLU A 45 -14.35 -14.81 -26.27
CA GLU A 45 -14.50 -13.84 -27.35
C GLU A 45 -15.69 -12.90 -27.06
N GLY A 46 -15.91 -11.90 -27.92
CA GLY A 46 -17.14 -11.09 -27.89
C GLY A 46 -17.47 -10.42 -26.54
N GLU A 47 -18.69 -10.66 -26.08
CA GLU A 47 -19.24 -10.02 -24.88
C GLU A 47 -18.60 -10.56 -23.60
N GLU A 48 -18.33 -11.86 -23.55
CA GLU A 48 -17.75 -12.56 -22.40
C GLU A 48 -16.33 -12.07 -22.12
N LYS A 49 -15.52 -11.87 -23.17
CA LYS A 49 -14.19 -11.28 -23.03
C LYS A 49 -14.27 -9.83 -22.55
N THR A 50 -15.22 -9.06 -23.08
CA THR A 50 -15.44 -7.68 -22.65
C THR A 50 -15.83 -7.61 -21.17
N MET A 51 -16.65 -8.54 -20.71
CA MET A 51 -17.07 -8.65 -19.31
C MET A 51 -15.89 -9.02 -18.39
N LEU A 52 -15.02 -9.95 -18.80
CA LEU A 52 -13.79 -10.28 -18.06
C LEU A 52 -12.89 -9.05 -17.91
N LEU A 53 -12.61 -8.32 -18.99
CA LEU A 53 -11.76 -7.13 -18.94
C LEU A 53 -12.35 -6.03 -18.05
N ARG A 54 -13.68 -5.88 -18.03
CA ARG A 54 -14.35 -4.94 -17.11
C ARG A 54 -14.23 -5.37 -15.66
N LEU A 55 -14.33 -6.67 -15.37
CA LEU A 55 -14.13 -7.21 -14.03
C LEU A 55 -12.70 -6.94 -13.55
N LEU A 56 -11.69 -7.28 -14.34
CA LEU A 56 -10.28 -7.07 -13.99
C LEU A 56 -9.96 -5.59 -13.76
N ASN A 57 -10.48 -4.70 -14.61
CA ASN A 57 -10.33 -3.25 -14.40
C ASN A 57 -10.98 -2.79 -13.09
N ALA A 58 -12.20 -3.26 -12.78
CA ALA A 58 -12.87 -2.93 -11.54
C ALA A 58 -12.10 -3.45 -10.31
N GLU A 59 -11.59 -4.69 -10.36
CA GLU A 59 -10.77 -5.26 -9.29
C GLU A 59 -9.46 -4.48 -9.09
N ASN A 60 -8.80 -4.07 -10.18
CA ASN A 60 -7.59 -3.25 -10.11
C ASN A 60 -7.86 -1.85 -9.52
N GLU A 61 -8.98 -1.22 -9.87
CA GLU A 61 -9.40 0.06 -9.30
C GLU A 61 -9.72 -0.06 -7.80
N ILE A 62 -10.42 -1.13 -7.39
CA ILE A 62 -10.66 -1.45 -5.99
C ILE A 62 -9.33 -1.65 -5.25
N GLY A 63 -8.43 -2.46 -5.79
CA GLY A 63 -7.11 -2.71 -5.21
C GLY A 63 -6.29 -1.44 -5.03
N SER A 64 -6.25 -0.60 -6.07
CA SER A 64 -5.54 0.69 -6.04
C SER A 64 -6.12 1.65 -5.00
N THR A 65 -7.45 1.72 -4.91
CA THR A 65 -8.14 2.55 -3.92
C THR A 65 -7.87 2.07 -2.49
N LEU A 66 -7.96 0.77 -2.25
CA LEU A 66 -7.66 0.18 -0.94
C LEU A 66 -6.19 0.38 -0.55
N ALA A 67 -5.25 0.26 -1.48
CA ALA A 67 -3.84 0.54 -1.24
C ALA A 67 -3.63 1.99 -0.79
N LEU A 68 -4.28 2.96 -1.43
CA LEU A 68 -4.22 4.37 -1.04
C LEU A 68 -4.81 4.60 0.36
N GLU A 69 -5.99 4.06 0.64
CA GLU A 69 -6.63 4.19 1.96
C GLU A 69 -5.77 3.59 3.07
N ASN A 70 -5.22 2.39 2.84
CA ASN A 70 -4.31 1.73 3.79
C ASN A 70 -3.03 2.54 4.02
N PHE A 71 -2.46 3.14 2.97
CA PHE A 71 -1.31 4.03 3.09
C PHE A 71 -1.64 5.25 3.97
N ILE A 72 -2.76 5.92 3.72
CA ILE A 72 -3.21 7.07 4.50
C ILE A 72 -3.42 6.69 5.96
N LEU A 73 -4.07 5.55 6.21
CA LEU A 73 -4.32 5.02 7.55
C LEU A 73 -3.01 4.75 8.30
N GLY A 74 -2.08 4.03 7.65
CA GLY A 74 -0.77 3.71 8.21
C GLY A 74 0.09 4.95 8.46
N PHE A 75 0.10 5.90 7.54
CA PHE A 75 0.83 7.16 7.69
C PHE A 75 0.30 8.00 8.86
N ARG A 76 -1.02 8.14 8.98
CA ARG A 76 -1.65 8.84 10.12
C ARG A 76 -1.31 8.18 11.46
N LEU A 77 -1.35 6.86 11.52
CA LEU A 77 -0.96 6.11 12.71
C LEU A 77 0.53 6.34 13.05
N GLY A 78 1.41 6.21 12.06
CA GLY A 78 2.85 6.42 12.25
C GLY A 78 3.17 7.83 12.74
N MET A 79 2.54 8.86 12.18
CA MET A 79 2.70 10.25 12.63
C MET A 79 2.20 10.47 14.05
N ARG A 80 1.07 9.86 14.43
CA ARG A 80 0.55 9.93 15.81
C ARG A 80 1.56 9.33 16.79
N LEU A 81 2.06 8.12 16.50
CA LEU A 81 3.06 7.46 17.34
C LEU A 81 4.35 8.28 17.44
N ALA A 82 4.79 8.88 16.33
CA ALA A 82 6.00 9.72 16.33
C ALA A 82 5.83 10.99 17.18
N ILE A 83 4.68 11.67 17.08
CA ILE A 83 4.40 12.86 17.90
C ILE A 83 4.31 12.48 19.38
N GLU A 84 3.56 11.43 19.70
CA GLU A 84 3.41 10.94 21.08
C GLU A 84 4.77 10.57 21.69
N SER A 85 5.67 9.96 20.91
CA SER A 85 7.01 9.59 21.39
C SER A 85 7.92 10.77 21.75
N LEU A 86 7.53 11.99 21.36
CA LEU A 86 8.24 13.22 21.69
C LEU A 86 7.62 13.96 22.87
N ASP A 87 6.47 13.50 23.38
CA ASP A 87 5.87 14.05 24.59
C ASP A 87 6.68 13.60 25.82
N GLU A 88 7.01 14.54 26.70
CA GLU A 88 7.80 14.29 27.91
C GLU A 88 6.95 13.66 29.03
N ASP A 89 5.62 13.77 28.94
CA ASP A 89 4.65 13.13 29.83
C ASP A 89 4.10 11.84 29.19
N ASP A 90 4.99 10.93 28.82
CA ASP A 90 4.70 9.65 28.17
C ASP A 90 4.00 8.62 29.08
N GLY A 91 3.44 9.06 30.21
CA GLY A 91 2.78 8.21 31.19
C GLY A 91 3.75 7.41 32.06
N SER A 92 4.96 7.92 32.29
CA SER A 92 5.93 7.32 33.21
C SER A 92 5.28 6.90 34.55
N LEU A 93 5.35 5.60 34.84
CA LEU A 93 4.83 4.96 36.06
C LEU A 93 5.45 5.49 37.37
N SER A 94 6.54 6.29 37.26
CA SER A 94 7.21 6.91 38.39
C SER A 94 6.88 8.40 38.51
N ALA A 95 5.61 8.76 38.65
CA ALA A 95 5.29 9.96 39.41
C ALA A 95 5.74 9.71 40.86
N LEU A 96 6.95 10.16 41.21
CA LEU A 96 7.43 10.08 42.59
C LEU A 96 6.41 10.83 43.47
N PRO A 97 5.96 10.24 44.59
CA PRO A 97 5.04 10.96 45.48
C PRO A 97 5.76 12.19 46.00
N GLU A 98 5.19 13.37 45.74
CA GLU A 98 5.65 14.61 46.37
C GLU A 98 5.53 14.45 47.89
N GLY A 99 6.69 14.51 48.55
CA GLY A 99 6.81 14.49 50.01
C GLY A 99 6.72 15.87 50.62
#